data_AF-A0A4Q4ZFG9-F1
#
_entry.id   AF-A0A4Q4ZFG9-F1
#
_cell.length_a   1.000
_cell.length_b   1.000
_cell.length_c   1.000
_cell.angle_alpha   90.00
_cell.angle_beta   90.00
_cell.angle_gamma   90.00
#
_symmetry.space_group_name_H-M   'P 1'
#
loop_
_entity.id
_entity.type
_entity.pdbx_description
1 polymer ?
#
loop_
_entity_poly.entity_id
_entity_poly.type
_entity_poly.pdbx_seq_one_letter_code
_entity_poly.pdbx_strand_id
1 'polypeptide(L)'
;MPTRRRPLDRRTLRPRDYLVNPWQFGRTSDAAARTPAGGDDRSLAVAVVQHRVACLIRDRDDRHAARSVTDEFGFSKQYWSLCLGGEAWMGETMLAAAVSLILDYR
;
A
#
# COMPACT_ATOMS: atom_id res chain seq x y z
N MET A 1 21.47 5.53 -8.44
CA MET A 1 21.73 6.46 -7.32
C MET A 1 21.20 5.84 -6.04
N PRO A 2 21.96 5.83 -4.92
CA PRO A 2 21.41 5.37 -3.66
C PRO A 2 20.48 6.46 -3.12
N THR A 3 19.18 6.28 -3.35
CA THR A 3 18.14 7.17 -2.83
C THR A 3 18.17 7.08 -1.30
N ARG A 4 18.30 8.22 -0.63
CA ARG A 4 18.18 8.34 0.83
C ARG A 4 16.91 7.59 1.26
N ARG A 5 17.03 6.56 2.11
CA ARG A 5 15.86 5.81 2.62
C ARG A 5 14.86 6.79 3.22
N ARG A 6 13.61 6.74 2.75
CA ARG A 6 12.54 7.61 3.22
C ARG A 6 12.28 7.32 4.71
N PRO A 7 11.75 8.26 5.50
CA PRO A 7 11.39 8.00 6.90
C PRO A 7 10.47 6.78 7.07
N LEU A 8 9.59 6.51 6.10
CA LEU A 8 8.74 5.32 6.04
C LEU A 8 9.55 4.02 5.88
N ASP A 9 10.66 4.05 5.15
CA ASP A 9 11.54 2.90 4.89
C ASP A 9 12.42 2.55 6.12
N ARG A 10 12.37 3.36 7.18
CA ARG A 10 13.05 3.09 8.46
C ARG A 10 12.17 2.31 9.44
N ARG A 11 10.88 2.15 9.13
CA ARG A 11 9.96 1.38 9.96
C ARG A 11 10.34 -0.11 9.87
N THR A 12 10.45 -0.74 11.03
CA THR A 12 10.69 -2.19 11.12
C THR A 12 9.40 -2.99 10.92
N LEU A 13 8.26 -2.39 11.26
CA LEU A 13 6.94 -2.95 11.03
C LEU A 13 6.42 -2.62 9.63
N ARG A 14 5.76 -3.60 9.02
CA ARG A 14 5.11 -3.46 7.72
C ARG A 14 3.66 -3.00 7.90
N PRO A 15 3.04 -2.41 6.87
CA PRO A 15 1.64 -1.99 6.95
C PRO A 15 0.70 -3.09 7.45
N ARG A 16 0.84 -4.32 6.97
CA ARG A 16 -0.07 -5.42 7.37
C ARG A 16 0.06 -5.84 8.82
N ASP A 17 1.18 -5.55 9.48
CA ASP A 17 1.41 -5.90 10.88
C ASP A 17 0.53 -5.05 11.82
N TYR A 18 -0.11 -3.99 11.28
CA TYR A 18 -1.11 -3.17 12.00
C TYR A 18 -2.54 -3.71 11.91
N LEU A 19 -2.79 -4.78 11.14
CA LEU A 19 -4.06 -5.50 11.20
C LEU A 19 -4.02 -6.56 12.30
N VAL A 20 -5.18 -6.85 12.90
CA VAL A 20 -5.32 -7.97 13.84
C VAL A 20 -4.99 -9.29 13.14
N ASN A 21 -5.44 -9.44 11.88
CA ASN A 21 -5.05 -10.53 11.00
C ASN A 21 -4.33 -9.98 9.74
N PRO A 22 -3.00 -10.10 9.64
CA PRO A 22 -2.22 -9.59 8.50
C PRO A 22 -2.64 -10.16 7.14
N TRP A 23 -3.24 -11.36 7.10
CA TRP A 23 -3.66 -12.02 5.86
C TRP A 23 -4.89 -11.38 5.22
N GLN A 24 -5.61 -10.51 5.95
CA GLN A 24 -6.75 -9.76 5.44
C GLN A 24 -6.34 -8.48 4.68
N PHE A 25 -5.06 -8.12 4.70
CA PHE A 25 -4.59 -6.88 4.09
C PHE A 25 -4.90 -6.81 2.59
N GLY A 26 -5.57 -5.73 2.16
CA GLY A 26 -5.98 -5.54 0.77
C GLY A 26 -7.01 -6.54 0.27
N ARG A 27 -7.66 -7.31 1.16
CA ARG A 27 -8.65 -8.35 0.81
C ARG A 27 -10.03 -8.12 1.43
N THR A 28 -10.07 -7.55 2.62
CA THR A 28 -11.29 -7.45 3.44
C THR A 28 -11.35 -6.08 4.08
N SER A 29 -12.25 -5.21 3.60
CA SER A 29 -12.26 -3.77 3.90
C SER A 29 -12.60 -3.42 5.36
N ASP A 30 -13.23 -4.34 6.08
CA ASP A 30 -13.63 -4.24 7.49
C ASP A 30 -12.63 -4.92 8.45
N ALA A 31 -11.43 -5.25 7.97
CA ALA A 31 -10.38 -5.84 8.81
C ALA A 31 -10.07 -4.97 10.04
N ALA A 32 -10.14 -5.58 11.22
CA ALA A 32 -9.81 -4.91 12.48
C ALA A 32 -8.32 -4.53 12.51
N ALA A 33 -8.02 -3.35 13.03
CA ALA A 33 -6.67 -2.81 13.13
C ALA A 33 -6.29 -2.49 14.59
N ARG A 34 -5.00 -2.56 14.89
CA ARG A 34 -4.44 -2.26 16.23
C ARG A 34 -3.03 -1.71 16.11
N THR A 35 -2.58 -0.97 17.11
CA THR A 35 -1.16 -0.61 17.23
C THR A 35 -0.39 -1.79 17.83
N PRO A 36 0.51 -2.46 17.09
CA PRO A 36 1.34 -3.54 17.63
C PRO A 36 2.47 -2.98 18.51
N ALA A 37 3.14 -3.86 19.25
CA ALA A 37 4.32 -3.48 20.01
C ALA A 37 5.42 -2.91 19.09
N GLY A 38 5.98 -1.76 19.44
CA GLY A 38 6.96 -1.04 18.61
C GLY A 38 6.35 -0.26 17.45
N GLY A 39 5.02 -0.25 17.32
CA GLY A 39 4.28 0.60 16.38
C GLY A 39 3.84 1.93 17.00
N ASP A 40 3.25 2.78 16.16
CA ASP A 40 2.70 4.07 16.55
C ASP A 40 1.38 4.37 15.82
N ASP A 41 0.56 5.26 16.39
CA ASP A 41 -0.79 5.54 15.87
C ASP A 41 -0.78 6.24 14.50
N ARG A 42 0.28 6.99 14.18
CA ARG A 42 0.43 7.59 12.84
C ARG A 42 0.68 6.49 11.80
N SER A 43 1.55 5.54 12.12
CA SER A 43 1.81 4.38 11.27
C SER A 43 0.56 3.50 11.12
N LEU A 44 -0.23 3.33 12.20
CA LEU A 44 -1.54 2.67 12.15
C LEU A 44 -2.48 3.38 11.16
N ALA A 45 -2.63 4.70 11.27
CA ALA A 45 -3.50 5.47 10.38
C ALA A 45 -3.10 5.31 8.91
N VAL A 46 -1.79 5.39 8.62
CA VAL A 46 -1.27 5.19 7.25
C VAL A 46 -1.51 3.75 6.77
N ALA A 47 -1.30 2.75 7.63
CA ALA A 47 -1.53 1.35 7.28
C ALA A 47 -3.01 1.07 6.94
N VAL A 48 -3.95 1.65 7.70
CA VAL A 48 -5.39 1.54 7.45
C VAL A 48 -5.77 2.19 6.11
N VAL A 49 -5.23 3.37 5.79
CA VAL A 49 -5.46 4.01 4.48
C VAL A 49 -4.91 3.14 3.35
N GLN A 50 -3.67 2.67 3.49
CA GLN A 50 -3.04 1.81 2.49
C GLN A 50 -3.83 0.50 2.29
N HIS A 51 -4.34 -0.10 3.36
CA HIS A 51 -5.20 -1.27 3.32
C HIS A 51 -6.46 -1.01 2.48
N ARG A 52 -7.16 0.10 2.75
CA ARG A 52 -8.38 0.48 2.01
C ARG A 52 -8.11 0.72 0.53
N VAL A 53 -7.02 1.42 0.23
CA VAL A 53 -6.56 1.62 -1.17
C VAL A 53 -6.31 0.28 -1.86
N ALA A 54 -5.66 -0.66 -1.17
CA ALA A 54 -5.40 -1.99 -1.73
C ALA A 54 -6.69 -2.79 -1.97
N CYS A 55 -7.69 -2.69 -1.09
CA CYS A 55 -9.02 -3.27 -1.32
C CYS A 55 -9.69 -2.67 -2.56
N LEU A 56 -9.74 -1.33 -2.66
CA LEU A 56 -10.38 -0.64 -3.79
C LEU A 56 -9.74 -1.00 -5.14
N ILE A 57 -8.41 -1.13 -5.18
CA ILE A 57 -7.71 -1.55 -6.40
C ILE A 57 -8.04 -3.01 -6.75
N ARG A 58 -8.13 -3.88 -5.74
CA ARG A 58 -8.45 -5.29 -5.95
C ARG A 58 -9.86 -5.48 -6.52
N ASP A 59 -10.81 -4.69 -6.04
CA ASP A 59 -12.22 -4.78 -6.45
C ASP A 59 -12.47 -4.32 -7.90
N ARG A 60 -11.53 -3.57 -8.50
CA ARG A 60 -11.66 -3.07 -9.89
C ARG A 60 -11.45 -4.13 -10.99
N ASP A 61 -10.95 -5.32 -10.66
CA ASP A 61 -10.68 -6.45 -11.60
C ASP A 61 -10.01 -6.07 -12.95
N ASP A 62 -9.19 -5.02 -12.97
CA ASP A 62 -8.44 -4.62 -14.17
C ASP A 62 -7.04 -5.24 -14.17
N ARG A 63 -6.92 -6.37 -14.88
CA ARG A 63 -5.66 -7.10 -15.04
C ARG A 63 -4.57 -6.31 -15.78
N HIS A 64 -4.92 -5.25 -16.51
CA HIS A 64 -3.98 -4.44 -17.27
C HIS A 64 -3.59 -3.13 -16.59
N ALA A 65 -4.41 -2.63 -15.66
CA ALA A 65 -4.15 -1.42 -14.87
C ALA A 65 -2.76 -1.44 -14.23
N ALA A 66 -2.37 -2.57 -13.63
CA ALA A 66 -1.08 -2.69 -12.95
C ALA A 66 0.12 -2.43 -13.89
N ARG A 67 0.06 -2.85 -15.17
CA ARG A 67 1.13 -2.59 -16.14
C ARG A 67 1.15 -1.14 -16.58
N SER A 68 -0.02 -0.60 -16.96
CA SER A 68 -0.14 0.78 -17.43
C SER A 68 0.42 1.76 -16.40
N VAL A 69 0.01 1.58 -15.15
CA VAL A 69 0.36 2.51 -14.06
C VAL A 69 1.81 2.38 -13.64
N THR A 70 2.37 1.17 -13.61
CA THR A 70 3.79 0.99 -13.29
C THR A 70 4.70 1.64 -14.33
N ASP A 71 4.32 1.55 -15.61
CA ASP A 71 5.08 2.12 -16.71
C ASP A 71 4.99 3.66 -16.70
N GLU A 72 3.80 4.20 -16.45
CA GLU A 72 3.53 5.66 -16.40
C GLU A 72 4.24 6.35 -15.22
N PHE A 73 4.14 5.78 -14.02
CA PHE A 73 4.68 6.39 -12.79
C PHE A 73 6.11 5.93 -12.47
N GLY A 74 6.70 5.07 -13.30
CA GLY A 74 8.13 4.73 -13.24
C GLY A 74 8.54 3.89 -12.03
N PHE A 75 7.80 2.83 -11.69
CA PHE A 75 8.17 1.88 -10.64
C PHE A 75 7.90 0.43 -11.03
N SER A 76 8.45 -0.54 -10.29
CA SER A 76 8.34 -1.96 -10.66
C SER A 76 7.01 -2.60 -10.24
N LYS A 77 6.53 -3.57 -11.03
CA LYS A 77 5.39 -4.42 -10.66
C LYS A 77 5.59 -5.19 -9.35
N GLN A 78 6.84 -5.54 -9.04
CA GLN A 78 7.17 -6.17 -7.77
C GLN A 78 6.90 -5.22 -6.60
N TYR A 79 7.33 -3.97 -6.71
CA TYR A 79 7.07 -2.96 -5.68
C TYR A 79 5.58 -2.68 -5.51
N TRP A 80 4.83 -2.63 -6.63
CA TRP A 80 3.37 -2.56 -6.64
C TRP A 80 2.74 -3.69 -5.82
N SER A 81 3.11 -4.94 -6.12
CA SER A 81 2.60 -6.13 -5.43
C SER A 81 2.94 -6.13 -3.93
N LEU A 82 4.18 -5.78 -3.57
CA LEU A 82 4.60 -5.66 -2.17
C LEU A 82 3.78 -4.63 -1.39
N CYS A 83 3.49 -3.47 -2.01
CA CYS A 83 2.68 -2.44 -1.38
C CYS A 83 1.22 -2.86 -1.20
N LEU A 84 0.61 -3.47 -2.23
CA LEU A 84 -0.77 -3.94 -2.15
C LEU A 84 -0.93 -5.13 -1.18
N GLY A 85 0.12 -5.95 -1.02
CA GLY A 85 0.18 -7.02 -0.02
C GLY A 85 0.53 -6.55 1.39
N GLY A 86 0.81 -5.26 1.58
CA GLY A 86 1.18 -4.68 2.87
C GLY A 86 2.56 -5.13 3.38
N GLU A 87 3.44 -5.58 2.50
CA GLU A 87 4.84 -5.95 2.79
C GLU A 87 5.78 -4.74 2.70
N ALA A 88 5.37 -3.69 1.99
CA ALA A 88 6.09 -2.43 1.86
C ALA A 88 5.15 -1.24 2.04
N TRP A 89 5.68 -0.13 2.56
CA TRP A 89 4.96 1.14 2.63
C TRP A 89 4.82 1.75 1.24
N MET A 90 3.63 2.27 0.93
CA MET A 90 3.43 3.06 -0.28
C MET A 90 4.17 4.39 -0.16
N GLY A 91 5.13 4.59 -1.06
CA GLY A 91 5.70 5.90 -1.29
C GLY A 91 4.73 6.83 -2.02
N GLU A 92 5.03 8.13 -2.06
CA GLU A 92 4.22 9.15 -2.73
C GLU A 92 3.84 8.80 -4.17
N THR A 93 4.81 8.40 -4.99
CA THR A 93 4.58 8.00 -6.39
C THR A 93 3.64 6.80 -6.51
N MET A 94 3.75 5.83 -5.60
CA MET A 94 2.90 4.65 -5.56
C MET A 94 1.47 5.01 -5.12
N LEU A 95 1.33 5.93 -4.15
CA LEU A 95 0.04 6.43 -3.72
C LEU A 95 -0.65 7.24 -4.83
N ALA A 96 0.08 8.08 -5.56
CA ALA A 96 -0.46 8.84 -6.69
C ALA A 96 -0.98 7.90 -7.79
N ALA A 97 -0.20 6.88 -8.14
CA ALA A 97 -0.59 5.81 -9.06
C ALA A 97 -1.83 5.02 -8.59
N ALA A 98 -1.89 4.70 -7.30
CA ALA A 98 -3.04 4.02 -6.72
C ALA A 98 -4.31 4.88 -6.76
N VAL A 99 -4.18 6.17 -6.44
CA VAL A 99 -5.27 7.14 -6.46
C VAL A 99 -5.73 7.44 -7.89
N SER A 100 -4.83 7.51 -8.88
CA SER A 100 -5.24 7.73 -10.27
C SER A 100 -6.13 6.60 -10.80
N LEU A 101 -5.82 5.35 -10.44
CA LEU A 101 -6.71 4.22 -10.70
C LEU A 101 -8.04 4.34 -9.97
N ILE A 102 -8.03 4.76 -8.70
CA ILE A 102 -9.26 4.84 -7.90
C ILE A 102 -10.20 5.93 -8.42
N LEU A 103 -9.65 7.05 -8.87
CA LEU A 103 -10.38 8.22 -9.35
C LEU A 103 -10.64 8.22 -10.87
N ASP A 104 -10.20 7.18 -11.59
CA ASP A 104 -10.20 7.12 -13.06
C ASP A 104 -9.53 8.35 -13.70
N TYR A 105 -8.51 8.89 -13.03
CA TYR A 105 -7.73 10.03 -13.52
C TYR A 105 -6.71 9.52 -14.55
N ARG A 106 -6.93 9.85 -15.83
CA ARG A 106 -6.02 9.57 -16.95
C ARG A 106 -5.70 10.84 -17.71
#